data_AF-B5UAH9-F1
#
_entry.id   AF-B5UAH9-F1
#
_cell.length_a   1.000
_cell.length_b   1.000
_cell.length_c   1.000
_cell.angle_alpha   90.00
_cell.angle_beta   90.00
_cell.angle_gamma   90.00
#
_symmetry.space_group_name_H-M   'P 1'
#
loop_
_entity.id
_entity.type
_entity.pdbx_description
1 polymer ?
#
loop_
_entity_poly.entity_id
_entity_poly.type
_entity_poly.pdbx_seq_one_letter_code
_entity_poly.pdbx_strand_id
1 'polypeptide(L)' 'TNYLRPDIKRGNFSREEEENIIQLHEMLGNRWSAIAARLPGR' A
#
# COMPACT_ATOMS: atom_id res chain seq x y z
N THR A 1 -16.76 -11.65 18.61
CA THR A 1 -16.95 -11.60 17.15
C THR A 1 -15.91 -10.67 16.56
N ASN A 2 -14.71 -11.17 16.25
CA ASN A 2 -13.59 -10.33 15.80
C ASN A 2 -13.02 -10.94 14.50
N TYR A 3 -13.52 -10.46 13.35
CA TYR A 3 -13.07 -10.87 12.02
C TYR A 3 -11.99 -9.92 11.53
N LEU A 4 -10.81 -9.99 12.13
CA LEU A 4 -9.62 -9.41 11.52
C LEU A 4 -8.90 -10.54 10.83
N ARG A 5 -8.98 -10.58 9.49
CA ARG A 5 -8.18 -11.50 8.67
C ARG A 5 -6.72 -11.32 9.10
N PRO A 6 -6.06 -12.35 9.66
CA PRO A 6 -4.69 -12.24 10.17
C PRO A 6 -3.65 -12.04 9.05
N ASP A 7 -4.07 -12.19 7.79
CA ASP A 7 -3.23 -12.05 6.60
C ASP A 7 -3.07 -10.58 6.13
N ILE A 8 -3.91 -9.66 6.62
CA ILE A 8 -3.73 -8.24 6.33
C ILE A 8 -2.62 -7.74 7.25
N LYS A 9 -1.43 -7.50 6.70
CA LYS A 9 -0.31 -6.87 7.42
C LYS A 9 -0.74 -5.49 7.93
N ARG A 10 -1.23 -5.42 9.17
CA ARG A 10 -1.45 -4.18 9.93
C ARG A 10 -0.13 -3.62 10.49
N GLY A 11 0.96 -3.74 9.73
CA GLY A 11 2.25 -3.15 10.07
C GLY A 11 2.37 -1.74 9.48
N ASN A 12 3.36 -0.97 9.93
CA ASN A 12 3.82 0.21 9.19
C ASN A 12 4.20 -0.18 7.76
N PHE A 13 4.02 0.73 6.81
CA PHE A 13 4.64 0.57 5.50
C PHE A 13 6.15 0.45 5.71
N SER A 14 6.77 -0.49 5.02
CA SER A 14 8.22 -0.56 4.96
C SER A 14 8.72 0.70 4.25
N ARG A 15 9.93 1.17 4.55
CA ARG A 15 10.51 2.36 3.90
C ARG A 15 10.47 2.26 2.36
N GLU A 16 10.67 1.05 1.84
CA GLU A 16 10.57 0.75 0.42
C GLU A 16 9.13 0.90 -0.13
N GLU A 17 8.10 0.51 0.63
CA GLU A 17 6.70 0.73 0.26
C GLU A 17 6.37 2.24 0.27
N GLU A 18 6.88 2.99 1.24
CA GLU A 18 6.69 4.45 1.31
C GLU A 18 7.35 5.17 0.12
N GLU A 19 8.59 4.82 -0.23
CA GLU A 19 9.26 5.37 -1.40
C GLU A 19 8.51 5.04 -2.69
N ASN A 20 8.03 3.80 -2.84
CA ASN A 20 7.20 3.41 -3.97
C ASN A 20 5.88 4.19 -4.02
N ILE A 21 5.21 4.41 -2.88
CA ILE A 21 3.98 5.22 -2.82
C ILE A 21 4.26 6.65 -3.30
N ILE A 22 5.34 7.27 -2.83
CA ILE A 22 5.72 8.63 -3.22
C ILE A 22 6.02 8.69 -4.72
N GLN A 23 6.86 7.79 -5.23
CA GLN A 23 7.20 7.75 -6.67
C GLN A 23 5.97 7.47 -7.55
N LEU A 24 5.10 6.56 -7.13
CA LEU A 24 3.88 6.24 -7.86
C LEU A 24 2.85 7.37 -7.78
N HIS A 25 2.79 8.11 -6.67
CA HIS A 25 1.94 9.29 -6.54
C HIS A 25 2.43 10.43 -7.42
N GLU A 26 3.75 10.66 -7.51
CA GLU A 26 4.32 11.62 -8.46
C GLU A 26 4.03 11.22 -9.92
N MET A 27 4.08 9.93 -10.25
CA MET A 27 3.83 9.45 -11.62
C MET A 27 2.34 9.36 -12.00
N LEU A 28 1.48 8.92 -11.07
CA LEU A 28 0.07 8.58 -11.34
C LEU A 28 -0.92 9.63 -10.77
N GLY A 29 -0.45 10.53 -9.91
CA GLY A 29 -1.27 11.49 -9.17
C GLY A 29 -2.19 10.80 -8.16
N ASN A 30 -3.40 11.33 -8.01
CA ASN A 30 -4.41 10.84 -7.04
C ASN A 30 -5.06 9.49 -7.41
N ARG A 31 -4.39 8.65 -8.20
CA ARG A 31 -4.87 7.31 -8.60
C ARG A 31 -4.50 6.26 -7.55
N TRP A 32 -5.00 6.43 -6.34
CA TRP A 32 -4.71 5.55 -5.20
C TRP A 32 -4.99 4.08 -5.47
N SER A 33 -6.04 3.75 -6.24
CA SER A 33 -6.33 2.35 -6.63
C SER A 33 -5.21 1.72 -7.47
N ALA A 34 -4.57 2.49 -8.35
CA ALA A 34 -3.47 2.01 -9.18
C ALA A 34 -2.14 1.92 -8.39
N ILE A 35 -1.94 2.83 -7.43
CA ILE A 35 -0.80 2.81 -6.50
C ILE A 35 -0.91 1.56 -5.61
N ALA A 36 -2.07 1.33 -4.99
CA ALA A 36 -2.31 0.16 -4.14
C ALA A 36 -2.15 -1.16 -4.89
N ALA A 37 -2.63 -1.24 -6.15
CA ALA A 37 -2.44 -2.42 -6.99
C ALA A 37 -0.97 -2.75 -7.29
N ARG A 38 -0.05 -1.78 -7.15
CA ARG A 38 1.39 -1.97 -7.32
C ARG A 38 2.14 -2.25 -6.02
N LEU A 39 1.47 -2.25 -4.87
CA LEU A 39 2.04 -2.62 -3.57
C LEU A 39 1.70 -4.09 -3.27
N PRO A 40 2.60 -5.04 -3.58
CA PRO A 40 2.30 -6.47 -3.39
C PRO A 40 2.10 -6.78 -1.89
N GLY A 41 0.97 -7.38 -1.55
CA GLY A 41 0.65 -7.81 -0.17
C GLY A 41 -0.17 -6.81 0.66
N ARG A 42 -0.81 -5.82 0.00
CA ARG A 42 -1.77 -4.88 0.58
C ARG A 42 -3.07 -4.85 -0.22
#